data_AF-A0A929IJG3-F1
#
_entry.id   AF-A0A929IJG3-F1
#
_cell.length_a   1.000
_cell.length_b   1.000
_cell.length_c   1.000
_cell.angle_alpha   90.00
_cell.angle_beta   90.00
_cell.angle_gamma   90.00
#
_symmetry.space_group_name_H-M   'P 1'
#
loop_
_entity.id
_entity.type
_entity.pdbx_description
1 polymer ?
#
loop_
_entity_poly.entity_id
_entity_poly.type
_entity_poly.pdbx_seq_one_letter_code
_entity_poly.pdbx_strand_id
1 'polypeptide(L)'
;CIPDKLRRTSEFLTHPTFELYHSETEMMRYLRWLSAKDIALDRSMISLGSCTMKLNATTEMVPVTWRHFTHMHPFAPLDQTQGYQQMFEELEQMLCTITGFAAVSLQPNAGSQGEYSGLLVIRKYHESRGEGYRDVCLIPASAHGTNPASAHMAGLRVVVVKSDEHGNIDVDDLKAKAGEHSASLAALMVTYPSTHGVYEESIVDICRIIHDHGGQVYMDGANLNALVGISRPGRIGADVMHMNLHKTFAIPHGGGGPGMGPIGVMAHLAPFLPDHPMVEGVNPAARGGETVGAVSAAPWGSASILPISWTYIRLLGDEGLRRATQVAVLNANYIAKRLSDHYPILYTGKNGLVAHECIVDFRPLKENSGISVEDVAKRLVDYGFHAPTMSFPVPDTLMIEPTESEAKRELDRLCDALISIRQEIADVESGKADKENNLLRNAPHTHHLLLQGDWPHPYSKEEAYFPLHTLREDKYWPPVGRVDNVYGDRHLVCGCPPMEAYEEAAE
;
A
#
# COMPACT_ATOMS: atom_id res chain seq x y z
N CYS A 1 -20.14 33.26 -29.63
CA CYS A 1 -18.77 33.77 -29.44
C CYS A 1 -18.52 34.04 -27.97
N ILE A 2 -17.37 33.67 -27.44
CA ILE A 2 -16.97 34.01 -26.08
C ILE A 2 -16.72 35.53 -26.01
N PRO A 3 -17.34 36.26 -25.05
CA PRO A 3 -17.12 37.69 -24.86
C PRO A 3 -15.62 38.03 -24.72
N ASP A 4 -15.16 39.14 -25.30
CA ASP A 4 -13.72 39.48 -25.33
C ASP A 4 -13.10 39.55 -23.93
N LYS A 5 -13.87 39.99 -22.93
CA LYS A 5 -13.45 40.04 -21.52
C LYS A 5 -13.21 38.66 -20.88
N LEU A 6 -13.72 37.60 -21.48
CA LEU A 6 -13.57 36.20 -21.01
C LEU A 6 -12.60 35.40 -21.87
N ARG A 7 -12.04 35.98 -22.93
CA ARG A 7 -11.03 35.30 -23.75
C ARG A 7 -9.72 35.28 -22.98
N ARG A 8 -9.13 34.09 -22.85
CA ARG A 8 -7.80 33.93 -22.26
C ARG A 8 -6.78 34.67 -23.14
N THR A 9 -5.98 35.54 -22.50
CA THR A 9 -4.88 36.27 -23.15
C THR A 9 -3.51 35.85 -22.62
N SER A 10 -3.45 35.06 -21.54
CA SER A 10 -2.21 34.55 -20.97
C SER A 10 -1.70 33.31 -21.70
N GLU A 11 -0.38 33.23 -21.86
CA GLU A 11 0.32 32.03 -22.33
C GLU A 11 0.26 30.89 -21.31
N PHE A 12 0.63 29.68 -21.73
CA PHE A 12 0.69 28.48 -20.91
C PHE A 12 1.58 27.44 -21.57
N LEU A 13 2.07 26.49 -20.78
CA LEU A 13 2.92 25.39 -21.25
C LEU A 13 4.14 25.90 -22.06
N THR A 14 4.71 27.03 -21.64
CA THR A 14 5.83 27.69 -22.33
C THR A 14 7.20 27.06 -22.02
N HIS A 15 7.25 26.07 -21.14
CA HIS A 15 8.49 25.34 -20.84
C HIS A 15 8.88 24.47 -22.05
N PRO A 16 10.17 24.41 -22.45
CA PRO A 16 10.61 23.70 -23.66
C PRO A 16 10.14 22.24 -23.76
N THR A 17 10.02 21.53 -22.64
CA THR A 17 9.48 20.16 -22.58
C THR A 17 8.13 20.00 -23.31
N PHE A 18 7.26 21.01 -23.29
CA PHE A 18 5.96 20.96 -23.96
C PHE A 18 6.04 21.24 -25.48
N GLU A 19 7.21 21.63 -25.99
CA GLU A 19 7.46 21.92 -27.41
C GLU A 19 8.34 20.85 -28.09
N LEU A 20 9.02 19.98 -27.32
CA LEU A 20 10.02 19.04 -27.85
C LEU A 20 9.46 17.71 -28.40
N TYR A 21 8.26 17.28 -28.01
CA TYR A 21 7.78 15.91 -28.26
C TYR A 21 6.43 15.85 -28.98
N HIS A 22 6.31 16.54 -30.12
CA HIS A 22 5.02 16.63 -30.84
C HIS A 22 4.78 15.48 -31.80
N SER A 23 5.83 14.84 -32.32
CA SER A 23 5.65 13.65 -33.17
C SER A 23 5.47 12.39 -32.32
N GLU A 24 4.72 11.41 -32.86
CA GLU A 24 4.52 10.11 -32.20
C GLU A 24 5.85 9.40 -31.90
N THR A 25 6.85 9.52 -32.78
CA THR A 25 8.19 8.94 -32.57
C THR A 25 8.91 9.60 -31.39
N GLU A 26 8.84 10.92 -31.28
CA GLU A 26 9.47 11.65 -30.17
C GLU A 26 8.79 11.35 -28.85
N MET A 27 7.46 11.36 -28.81
CA MET A 27 6.70 11.00 -27.60
C MET A 27 6.99 9.56 -27.17
N MET A 28 7.00 8.60 -28.10
CA MET A 28 7.35 7.21 -27.80
C MET A 28 8.75 7.09 -27.18
N ARG A 29 9.74 7.80 -27.73
CA ARG A 29 11.11 7.82 -27.19
C ARG A 29 11.18 8.47 -25.82
N TYR A 30 10.46 9.58 -25.62
CA TYR A 30 10.40 10.27 -24.33
C TYR A 30 9.78 9.37 -23.24
N LEU A 31 8.65 8.73 -23.52
CA LEU A 31 8.01 7.79 -22.60
C LEU A 31 8.90 6.59 -22.28
N ARG A 32 9.58 6.02 -23.29
CA ARG A 32 10.54 4.92 -23.07
C ARG A 32 11.73 5.38 -22.23
N TRP A 33 12.24 6.58 -22.47
CA TRP A 33 13.36 7.15 -21.71
C TRP A 33 13.00 7.37 -20.24
N LEU A 34 11.80 7.88 -19.94
CA LEU A 34 11.32 8.00 -18.57
C LEU A 34 11.12 6.63 -17.92
N SER A 35 10.40 5.72 -18.61
CA SER A 35 10.16 4.35 -18.11
C SER A 35 11.45 3.58 -17.79
N ALA A 36 12.54 3.81 -18.53
CA ALA A 36 13.82 3.15 -18.27
C ALA A 36 14.52 3.63 -16.98
N LYS A 37 14.11 4.77 -16.42
CA LYS A 37 14.62 5.30 -15.15
C LYS A 37 13.93 4.68 -13.94
N ASP A 38 12.75 4.10 -14.12
CA ASP A 38 11.95 3.58 -13.01
C ASP A 38 12.10 2.07 -12.92
N ILE A 39 12.41 1.56 -11.73
CA ILE A 39 12.38 0.13 -11.48
C ILE A 39 10.93 -0.32 -11.25
N ALA A 40 10.50 -1.35 -11.97
CA ALA A 40 9.13 -1.87 -11.92
C ALA A 40 9.13 -3.41 -11.86
N LEU A 41 7.93 -4.00 -11.74
CA LEU A 41 7.73 -5.45 -11.57
C LEU A 41 8.15 -6.29 -12.78
N ASP A 42 8.36 -5.69 -13.95
CA ASP A 42 8.90 -6.37 -15.13
C ASP A 42 10.41 -6.63 -15.03
N ARG A 43 11.08 -6.09 -14.00
CA ARG A 43 12.53 -6.19 -13.81
C ARG A 43 12.94 -7.02 -12.60
N SER A 44 12.30 -6.80 -11.45
CA SER A 44 12.62 -7.48 -10.18
C SER A 44 11.45 -7.41 -9.21
N MET A 45 11.46 -8.28 -8.20
CA MET A 45 10.55 -8.17 -7.07
C MET A 45 10.67 -6.78 -6.40
N ILE A 46 9.53 -6.16 -6.10
CA ILE A 46 9.42 -4.97 -5.26
C ILE A 46 8.74 -5.40 -3.96
N SER A 47 9.51 -5.67 -2.91
CA SER A 47 9.01 -6.34 -1.69
C SER A 47 8.47 -5.38 -0.62
N LEU A 48 7.71 -4.36 -1.04
CA LEU A 48 7.14 -3.35 -0.16
C LEU A 48 6.09 -3.96 0.78
N GLY A 49 6.40 -4.01 2.08
CA GLY A 49 5.46 -4.34 3.14
C GLY A 49 4.20 -3.48 3.11
N SER A 50 3.05 -4.11 3.38
CA SER A 50 1.71 -3.53 3.31
C SER A 50 1.30 -3.00 1.93
N CYS A 51 2.01 -3.36 0.85
CA CYS A 51 1.67 -2.93 -0.51
C CYS A 51 1.17 -4.07 -1.41
N THR A 52 1.50 -5.32 -1.10
CA THR A 52 1.15 -6.50 -1.90
C THR A 52 1.46 -6.30 -3.39
N MET A 53 2.74 -6.14 -3.72
CA MET A 53 3.24 -5.96 -5.10
C MET A 53 3.17 -7.26 -5.92
N LYS A 54 1.96 -7.80 -6.10
CA LYS A 54 1.69 -9.04 -6.81
C LYS A 54 1.59 -8.82 -8.33
N LEU A 55 1.43 -9.91 -9.07
CA LEU A 55 1.18 -9.87 -10.51
C LEU A 55 -0.08 -9.05 -10.83
N ASN A 56 0.05 -8.11 -11.78
CA ASN A 56 -1.08 -7.51 -12.49
C ASN A 56 -1.17 -8.19 -13.86
N ALA A 57 -1.98 -9.24 -13.97
CA ALA A 57 -1.89 -10.12 -15.14
C ALA A 57 -2.42 -9.43 -16.40
N THR A 58 -1.78 -9.68 -17.55
CA THR A 58 -2.23 -9.12 -18.83
C THR A 58 -3.70 -9.42 -19.11
N THR A 59 -4.16 -10.63 -18.81
CA THR A 59 -5.57 -11.03 -18.98
C THR A 59 -6.52 -10.18 -18.13
N GLU A 60 -6.11 -9.79 -16.92
CA GLU A 60 -6.90 -8.95 -16.01
C GLU A 60 -6.90 -7.48 -16.48
N MET A 61 -5.81 -7.04 -17.10
CA MET A 61 -5.64 -5.68 -17.61
C MET A 61 -6.35 -5.42 -18.94
N VAL A 62 -6.46 -6.40 -19.83
CA VAL A 62 -7.04 -6.22 -21.18
C VAL A 62 -8.44 -5.54 -21.16
N PRO A 63 -9.39 -5.90 -20.28
CA PRO A 63 -10.71 -5.27 -20.24
C PRO A 63 -10.69 -3.75 -20.03
N VAL A 64 -9.67 -3.19 -19.37
CA VAL A 64 -9.59 -1.73 -19.14
C VAL A 64 -9.33 -0.92 -20.41
N THR A 65 -9.12 -1.59 -21.56
CA THR A 65 -8.98 -0.96 -22.87
C THR A 65 -10.23 -1.13 -23.75
N TRP A 66 -11.23 -1.90 -23.30
CA TRP A 66 -12.44 -2.11 -24.06
C TRP A 66 -13.34 -0.88 -23.98
N ARG A 67 -13.77 -0.38 -25.14
CA ARG A 67 -14.71 0.76 -25.26
C ARG A 67 -15.95 0.61 -24.38
N HIS A 68 -16.41 -0.62 -24.15
CA HIS A 68 -17.59 -0.94 -23.36
C HIS A 68 -17.42 -0.63 -21.87
N PHE A 69 -16.17 -0.58 -21.39
CA PHE A 69 -15.84 -0.10 -20.05
C PHE A 69 -15.34 1.34 -20.06
N THR A 70 -14.50 1.75 -21.02
CA THR A 70 -13.80 3.04 -20.98
C THR A 70 -14.59 4.24 -21.51
N HIS A 71 -15.57 4.03 -22.41
CA HIS A 71 -16.30 5.13 -23.06
C HIS A 71 -17.73 5.32 -22.53
N MET A 72 -18.02 4.79 -21.33
CA MET A 72 -19.31 4.97 -20.67
C MET A 72 -19.27 6.21 -19.77
N HIS A 73 -20.23 7.12 -19.96
CA HIS A 73 -20.41 8.24 -19.04
C HIS A 73 -20.93 7.72 -17.68
N PRO A 74 -20.40 8.16 -16.53
CA PRO A 74 -20.77 7.61 -15.21
C PRO A 74 -22.25 7.85 -14.83
N PHE A 75 -22.92 8.80 -15.48
CA PHE A 75 -24.35 9.09 -15.31
C PHE A 75 -25.19 8.71 -16.53
N ALA A 76 -24.71 7.80 -17.37
CA ALA A 76 -25.54 7.24 -18.44
C ALA A 76 -26.77 6.55 -17.84
N PRO A 77 -27.94 6.58 -18.51
CA PRO A 77 -29.12 5.81 -18.10
C PRO A 77 -28.78 4.34 -17.80
N LEU A 78 -29.40 3.77 -16.76
CA LEU A 78 -29.04 2.42 -16.26
C LEU A 78 -29.25 1.33 -17.32
N ASP A 79 -30.21 1.48 -18.22
CA ASP A 79 -30.44 0.58 -19.35
C ASP A 79 -29.26 0.50 -20.33
N GLN A 80 -28.39 1.52 -20.36
CA GLN A 80 -27.15 1.54 -21.16
C GLN A 80 -25.95 0.92 -20.43
N THR A 81 -26.05 0.69 -19.12
CA THR A 81 -24.93 0.23 -18.27
C THR A 81 -25.12 -1.18 -17.75
N GLN A 82 -26.04 -1.98 -18.30
CA GLN A 82 -26.38 -3.31 -17.79
C GLN A 82 -25.18 -4.26 -17.65
N GLY A 83 -24.18 -4.18 -18.53
CA GLY A 83 -22.93 -4.95 -18.39
C GLY A 83 -22.11 -4.55 -17.16
N TYR A 84 -22.09 -3.25 -16.83
CA TYR A 84 -21.51 -2.76 -15.58
C TYR A 84 -22.33 -3.22 -14.37
N GLN A 85 -23.66 -3.13 -14.44
CA GLN A 85 -24.54 -3.56 -13.34
C GLN A 85 -24.32 -5.03 -12.97
N GLN A 86 -24.29 -5.91 -13.97
CA GLN A 86 -23.98 -7.32 -13.74
C GLN A 86 -22.59 -7.51 -13.12
N MET A 87 -21.56 -6.82 -13.63
CA MET A 87 -20.21 -6.91 -13.08
C MET A 87 -20.14 -6.40 -11.63
N PHE A 88 -20.86 -5.32 -11.29
CA PHE A 88 -20.94 -4.82 -9.91
C PHE A 88 -21.58 -5.85 -8.99
N GLU A 89 -22.76 -6.36 -9.33
CA GLU A 89 -23.46 -7.38 -8.55
C GLU A 89 -22.60 -8.63 -8.33
N GLU A 90 -21.96 -9.12 -9.40
CA GLU A 90 -21.06 -10.27 -9.32
C GLU A 90 -19.85 -9.99 -8.42
N LEU A 91 -19.19 -8.84 -8.57
CA LEU A 91 -18.03 -8.47 -7.77
C LEU A 91 -18.39 -8.26 -6.30
N GLU A 92 -19.51 -7.58 -6.01
CA GLU A 92 -20.04 -7.39 -4.66
C GLU A 92 -20.32 -8.74 -3.99
N GLN A 93 -20.97 -9.67 -4.69
CA GLN A 93 -21.25 -11.00 -4.18
C GLN A 93 -19.96 -11.81 -3.91
N MET A 94 -18.96 -11.71 -4.79
CA MET A 94 -17.65 -12.33 -4.58
C MET A 94 -16.97 -11.76 -3.34
N LEU A 95 -16.93 -10.44 -3.21
CA LEU A 95 -16.30 -9.75 -2.07
C LEU A 95 -17.04 -10.07 -0.76
N CYS A 96 -18.38 -10.08 -0.74
CA CYS A 96 -19.17 -10.55 0.41
C CYS A 96 -18.80 -12.00 0.79
N THR A 97 -18.64 -12.88 -0.20
CA THR A 97 -18.30 -14.30 0.04
C THR A 97 -16.90 -14.46 0.64
N ILE A 98 -15.91 -13.72 0.11
CA ILE A 98 -14.52 -13.71 0.57
C ILE A 98 -14.44 -13.20 2.01
N THR A 99 -15.17 -12.13 2.32
CA THR A 99 -15.03 -11.40 3.58
C THR A 99 -15.99 -11.85 4.68
N GLY A 100 -17.11 -12.46 4.30
CA GLY A 100 -18.19 -12.82 5.21
C GLY A 100 -19.14 -11.66 5.55
N PHE A 101 -19.06 -10.54 4.85
CA PHE A 101 -19.99 -9.42 4.99
C PHE A 101 -21.32 -9.66 4.26
N ALA A 102 -22.33 -8.85 4.60
CA ALA A 102 -23.68 -8.97 4.06
C ALA A 102 -23.91 -8.07 2.83
N ALA A 103 -23.21 -6.94 2.74
CA ALA A 103 -23.28 -6.01 1.62
C ALA A 103 -21.91 -5.35 1.36
N VAL A 104 -21.69 -4.90 0.13
CA VAL A 104 -20.50 -4.17 -0.28
C VAL A 104 -20.90 -2.87 -0.98
N SER A 105 -20.15 -1.80 -0.75
CA SER A 105 -20.21 -0.59 -1.58
C SER A 105 -18.92 -0.45 -2.38
N LEU A 106 -19.04 -0.33 -3.70
CA LEU A 106 -17.93 -0.08 -4.62
C LEU A 106 -17.64 1.42 -4.83
N GLN A 107 -18.30 2.32 -4.10
CA GLN A 107 -18.14 3.76 -4.31
C GLN A 107 -16.75 4.32 -3.92
N PRO A 108 -16.12 3.94 -2.79
CA PRO A 108 -14.86 4.54 -2.37
C PRO A 108 -13.70 4.14 -3.29
N ASN A 109 -13.00 5.15 -3.83
CA ASN A 109 -11.97 4.99 -4.86
C ASN A 109 -10.52 4.92 -4.34
N ALA A 110 -10.32 4.69 -3.05
CA ALA A 110 -9.02 4.46 -2.42
C ALA A 110 -9.20 3.78 -1.05
N GLY A 111 -8.15 3.17 -0.50
CA GLY A 111 -8.21 2.53 0.83
C GLY A 111 -8.60 3.52 1.94
N SER A 112 -7.96 4.69 1.96
CA SER A 112 -8.30 5.80 2.88
C SER A 112 -9.75 6.30 2.72
N GLN A 113 -10.26 6.32 1.48
CA GLN A 113 -11.66 6.65 1.23
C GLN A 113 -12.60 5.56 1.78
N GLY A 114 -12.18 4.29 1.73
CA GLY A 114 -12.90 3.17 2.35
C GLY A 114 -12.90 3.25 3.88
N GLU A 115 -11.79 3.65 4.50
CA GLU A 115 -11.73 3.97 5.94
C GLU A 115 -12.71 5.07 6.32
N TYR A 116 -12.61 6.22 5.66
CA TYR A 116 -13.51 7.34 5.88
C TYR A 116 -14.99 6.92 5.71
N SER A 117 -15.31 6.20 4.63
CA SER A 117 -16.66 5.73 4.35
C SER A 117 -17.18 4.76 5.41
N GLY A 118 -16.37 3.81 5.86
CA GLY A 118 -16.76 2.86 6.90
C GLY A 118 -17.02 3.54 8.24
N LEU A 119 -16.22 4.54 8.60
CA LEU A 119 -16.42 5.33 9.82
C LEU A 119 -17.67 6.22 9.75
N LEU A 120 -17.95 6.82 8.59
CA LEU A 120 -19.21 7.53 8.36
C LEU A 120 -20.42 6.60 8.51
N VAL A 121 -20.33 5.38 7.98
CA VAL A 121 -21.38 4.36 8.11
C VAL A 121 -21.62 3.98 9.57
N ILE A 122 -20.54 3.74 10.35
CA ILE A 122 -20.63 3.48 11.79
C ILE A 122 -21.29 4.67 12.52
N ARG A 123 -20.86 5.89 12.22
CA ARG A 123 -21.42 7.09 12.84
C ARG A 123 -22.90 7.24 12.52
N LYS A 124 -23.29 7.06 11.26
CA LYS A 124 -24.69 7.13 10.84
C LYS A 124 -25.55 6.06 11.50
N TYR A 125 -24.99 4.87 11.69
CA TYR A 125 -25.63 3.80 12.45
C TYR A 125 -25.89 4.22 13.91
N HIS A 126 -24.90 4.79 14.60
CA HIS A 126 -25.08 5.31 15.96
C HIS A 126 -26.13 6.42 16.01
N GLU A 127 -26.07 7.39 15.09
CA GLU A 127 -27.07 8.47 14.95
C GLU A 127 -28.50 7.90 14.79
N SER A 128 -28.67 6.86 13.95
CA SER A 128 -29.98 6.23 13.72
C SER A 128 -30.60 5.59 14.98
N ARG A 129 -29.77 5.27 15.97
CA ARG A 129 -30.18 4.68 17.26
C ARG A 129 -30.32 5.74 18.37
N GLY A 130 -30.15 7.02 18.05
CA GLY A 130 -30.11 8.10 19.04
C GLY A 130 -28.81 8.15 19.84
N GLU A 131 -27.76 7.47 19.37
CA GLU A 131 -26.45 7.37 20.01
C GLU A 131 -25.36 8.20 19.29
N GLY A 132 -25.76 9.23 18.54
CA GLY A 132 -24.83 10.08 17.76
C GLY A 132 -23.79 10.84 18.59
N TYR A 133 -23.89 10.82 19.93
CA TYR A 133 -22.88 11.34 20.85
C TYR A 133 -21.67 10.40 21.02
N ARG A 134 -21.72 9.17 20.49
CA ARG A 134 -20.58 8.26 20.45
C ARG A 134 -19.58 8.74 19.42
N ASP A 135 -18.48 9.33 19.89
CA ASP A 135 -17.46 9.98 19.06
C ASP A 135 -16.03 9.45 19.29
N VAL A 136 -15.81 8.50 20.20
CA VAL A 136 -14.48 7.94 20.48
C VAL A 136 -14.15 6.83 19.50
N CYS A 137 -12.99 6.95 18.84
CA CYS A 137 -12.40 5.91 18.01
C CYS A 137 -11.10 5.41 18.66
N LEU A 138 -11.08 4.16 19.10
CA LEU A 138 -9.86 3.51 19.59
C LEU A 138 -9.00 3.09 18.40
N ILE A 139 -7.70 3.41 18.43
CA ILE A 139 -6.75 3.08 17.36
C ILE A 139 -5.45 2.55 17.97
N PRO A 140 -5.01 1.32 17.68
CA PRO A 140 -3.71 0.82 18.10
C PRO A 140 -2.56 1.69 17.60
N ALA A 141 -1.51 1.84 18.41
CA ALA A 141 -0.32 2.62 18.05
C ALA A 141 0.42 2.11 16.80
N SER A 142 0.21 0.84 16.43
CA SER A 142 0.77 0.20 15.24
C SER A 142 -0.02 0.47 13.96
N ALA A 143 -1.23 1.05 14.03
CA ALA A 143 -2.10 1.23 12.87
C ALA A 143 -1.46 2.10 11.78
N HIS A 144 -1.90 1.90 10.53
CA HIS A 144 -1.48 2.75 9.41
C HIS A 144 -1.87 4.22 9.66
N GLY A 145 -1.04 5.15 9.18
CA GLY A 145 -1.24 6.58 9.41
C GLY A 145 -2.54 7.15 8.82
N THR A 146 -3.15 6.45 7.86
CA THR A 146 -4.47 6.80 7.33
C THR A 146 -5.57 6.61 8.36
N ASN A 147 -5.49 5.62 9.25
CA ASN A 147 -6.53 5.32 10.23
C ASN A 147 -6.88 6.52 11.13
N PRO A 148 -5.92 7.15 11.85
CA PRO A 148 -6.22 8.33 12.65
C PRO A 148 -6.63 9.55 11.80
N ALA A 149 -6.10 9.69 10.58
CA ALA A 149 -6.47 10.77 9.68
C ALA A 149 -7.93 10.64 9.20
N SER A 150 -8.35 9.44 8.81
CA SER A 150 -9.71 9.09 8.41
C SER A 150 -10.69 9.25 9.57
N ALA A 151 -10.31 8.84 10.79
CA ALA A 151 -11.11 9.05 11.99
C ALA A 151 -11.33 10.54 12.30
N HIS A 152 -10.26 11.34 12.20
CA HIS A 152 -10.36 12.78 12.38
C HIS A 152 -11.28 13.42 11.31
N MET A 153 -11.13 13.02 10.05
CA MET A 153 -11.97 13.51 8.94
C MET A 153 -13.45 13.14 9.12
N ALA A 154 -13.75 11.96 9.70
CA ALA A 154 -15.11 11.54 10.05
C ALA A 154 -15.69 12.27 11.28
N GLY A 155 -14.89 13.12 11.95
CA GLY A 155 -15.28 13.86 13.13
C GLY A 155 -15.20 13.05 14.44
N LEU A 156 -14.41 11.98 14.48
CA LEU A 156 -14.21 11.15 15.66
C LEU A 156 -12.97 11.62 16.46
N ARG A 157 -13.04 11.48 17.79
CA ARG A 157 -11.92 11.69 18.70
C ARG A 157 -11.09 10.41 18.81
N VAL A 158 -9.84 10.50 18.36
CA VAL A 158 -8.90 9.38 18.40
C VAL A 158 -8.36 9.19 19.82
N VAL A 159 -8.42 7.96 20.31
CA VAL A 159 -7.75 7.53 21.54
C VAL A 159 -6.83 6.37 21.20
N VAL A 160 -5.53 6.57 21.40
CA VAL A 160 -4.52 5.57 21.06
C VAL A 160 -4.56 4.42 22.04
N VAL A 161 -4.51 3.17 21.56
CA VAL A 161 -4.34 1.95 22.36
C VAL A 161 -2.89 1.49 22.23
N LYS A 162 -2.28 1.07 23.35
CA LYS A 162 -0.89 0.65 23.39
C LYS A 162 -0.67 -0.68 22.66
N SER A 163 0.59 -0.95 22.35
CA SER A 163 1.06 -2.27 21.95
C SER A 163 1.86 -2.91 23.07
N ASP A 164 1.81 -4.22 23.17
CA ASP A 164 2.67 -5.00 24.10
C ASP A 164 4.12 -5.10 23.57
N GLU A 165 5.01 -5.71 24.36
CA GLU A 165 6.43 -5.88 23.99
C GLU A 165 6.63 -6.80 22.78
N HIS A 166 5.61 -7.57 22.40
CA HIS A 166 5.60 -8.46 21.23
C HIS A 166 4.93 -7.81 20.01
N GLY A 167 4.56 -6.53 20.10
CA GLY A 167 3.92 -5.79 19.02
C GLY A 167 2.43 -6.09 18.82
N ASN A 168 1.78 -6.85 19.70
CA ASN A 168 0.32 -7.05 19.63
C ASN A 168 -0.41 -5.88 20.28
N ILE A 169 -1.74 -5.82 20.13
CA ILE A 169 -2.56 -4.87 20.88
C ILE A 169 -2.49 -5.23 22.37
N ASP A 170 -2.20 -4.23 23.22
CA ASP A 170 -2.32 -4.39 24.67
C ASP A 170 -3.81 -4.51 25.04
N VAL A 171 -4.25 -5.75 25.25
CA VAL A 171 -5.66 -6.08 25.53
C VAL A 171 -6.13 -5.48 26.86
N ASP A 172 -5.25 -5.31 27.84
CA ASP A 172 -5.64 -4.75 29.13
C ASP A 172 -5.79 -3.23 29.04
N ASP A 173 -4.90 -2.54 28.31
CA ASP A 173 -5.07 -1.12 27.96
C ASP A 173 -6.32 -0.89 27.09
N LEU A 174 -6.60 -1.79 26.14
CA LEU A 174 -7.83 -1.77 25.33
C LEU A 174 -9.07 -1.86 26.22
N LYS A 175 -9.14 -2.84 27.13
CA LYS A 175 -10.26 -3.01 28.07
C LYS A 175 -10.44 -1.78 28.95
N ALA A 176 -9.34 -1.24 29.48
CA ALA A 176 -9.38 -0.05 30.32
C ALA A 176 -9.99 1.15 29.56
N LYS A 177 -9.53 1.39 28.33
CA LYS A 177 -10.02 2.51 27.49
C LYS A 177 -11.44 2.29 26.97
N ALA A 178 -11.80 1.06 26.60
CA ALA A 178 -13.16 0.72 26.23
C ALA A 178 -14.13 0.94 27.41
N GLY A 179 -13.71 0.59 28.63
CA GLY A 179 -14.45 0.86 29.87
C GLY A 179 -14.57 2.36 30.17
N GLU A 180 -13.45 3.09 30.15
CA GLU A 180 -13.40 4.54 30.38
C GLU A 180 -14.31 5.31 29.39
N HIS A 181 -14.29 4.91 28.13
CA HIS A 181 -15.04 5.57 27.05
C HIS A 181 -16.35 4.86 26.71
N SER A 182 -16.85 3.92 27.51
CA SER A 182 -18.00 3.08 27.13
C SER A 182 -19.26 3.87 26.73
N ALA A 183 -19.49 5.03 27.36
CA ALA A 183 -20.62 5.90 27.03
C ALA A 183 -20.46 6.66 25.70
N SER A 184 -19.23 6.86 25.22
CA SER A 184 -18.93 7.60 23.98
C SER A 184 -18.18 6.78 22.94
N LEU A 185 -17.97 5.48 23.17
CA LEU A 185 -17.25 4.58 22.27
C LEU A 185 -18.04 4.38 20.98
N ALA A 186 -17.48 4.89 19.88
CA ALA A 186 -18.04 4.77 18.54
C ALA A 186 -17.47 3.55 17.83
N ALA A 187 -16.14 3.43 17.81
CA ALA A 187 -15.45 2.42 17.02
C ALA A 187 -14.08 2.00 17.60
N LEU A 188 -13.62 0.83 17.17
CA LEU A 188 -12.21 0.44 17.11
C LEU A 188 -11.80 0.35 15.65
N MET A 189 -10.64 0.89 15.28
CA MET A 189 -9.97 0.55 14.03
C MET A 189 -8.84 -0.43 14.32
N VAL A 190 -8.86 -1.60 13.68
CA VAL A 190 -7.83 -2.64 13.84
C VAL A 190 -7.39 -3.18 12.49
N THR A 191 -6.11 -3.46 12.29
CA THR A 191 -5.59 -4.13 11.10
C THR A 191 -5.37 -5.60 11.42
N TYR A 192 -5.87 -6.52 10.60
CA TYR A 192 -5.67 -7.96 10.81
C TYR A 192 -5.33 -8.70 9.51
N PRO A 193 -4.20 -9.44 9.45
CA PRO A 193 -3.10 -9.46 10.43
C PRO A 193 -2.52 -8.07 10.66
N SER A 194 -1.91 -7.83 11.81
CA SER A 194 -1.43 -6.50 12.19
C SER A 194 -0.41 -5.97 11.19
N THR A 195 -0.15 -4.66 11.24
CA THR A 195 0.93 -4.01 10.47
C THR A 195 2.32 -4.50 10.86
N HIS A 196 2.44 -5.29 11.93
CA HIS A 196 3.68 -6.00 12.28
C HIS A 196 3.83 -7.34 11.55
N GLY A 197 2.87 -7.72 10.70
CA GLY A 197 2.90 -8.98 9.96
C GLY A 197 2.63 -10.21 10.82
N VAL A 198 1.85 -10.08 11.90
CA VAL A 198 1.54 -11.19 12.81
C VAL A 198 0.03 -11.39 13.01
N TYR A 199 -0.37 -12.65 13.19
CA TYR A 199 -1.74 -13.01 13.57
C TYR A 199 -1.92 -12.86 15.08
N GLU A 200 -2.76 -11.93 15.51
CA GLU A 200 -3.11 -11.75 16.92
C GLU A 200 -4.12 -12.83 17.38
N GLU A 201 -3.72 -13.63 18.37
CA GLU A 201 -4.57 -14.71 18.93
C GLU A 201 -5.85 -14.16 19.59
N SER A 202 -5.79 -12.92 20.07
CA SER A 202 -6.86 -12.28 20.84
C SER A 202 -7.87 -11.52 19.98
N ILE A 203 -7.78 -11.57 18.63
CA ILE A 203 -8.58 -10.70 17.75
C ILE A 203 -10.10 -10.82 17.96
N VAL A 204 -10.60 -12.03 18.22
CA VAL A 204 -12.04 -12.25 18.49
C VAL A 204 -12.45 -11.64 19.82
N ASP A 205 -11.59 -11.77 20.84
CA ASP A 205 -11.83 -11.17 22.16
C ASP A 205 -11.78 -9.65 22.10
N ILE A 206 -10.86 -9.08 21.31
CA ILE A 206 -10.76 -7.65 21.01
C ILE A 206 -12.07 -7.14 20.41
N CYS A 207 -12.60 -7.80 19.37
CA CYS A 207 -13.89 -7.45 18.78
C CYS A 207 -15.01 -7.48 19.83
N ARG A 208 -15.08 -8.57 20.63
CA ARG A 208 -16.09 -8.73 21.68
C ARG A 208 -16.05 -7.60 22.71
N ILE A 209 -14.86 -7.21 23.19
CA ILE A 209 -14.70 -6.11 24.15
C ILE A 209 -15.33 -4.82 23.62
N ILE A 210 -15.10 -4.50 22.35
CA ILE A 210 -15.66 -3.30 21.73
C ILE A 210 -17.19 -3.38 21.63
N HIS A 211 -17.72 -4.53 21.22
CA HIS A 211 -19.16 -4.76 21.14
C HIS A 211 -19.84 -4.70 22.52
N ASP A 212 -19.22 -5.26 23.56
CA ASP A 212 -19.72 -5.24 24.94
C ASP A 212 -19.87 -3.81 25.48
N HIS A 213 -19.09 -2.86 24.96
CA HIS A 213 -19.14 -1.43 25.28
C HIS A 213 -19.95 -0.59 24.27
N GLY A 214 -20.66 -1.23 23.33
CA GLY A 214 -21.56 -0.59 22.37
C GLY A 214 -20.89 0.03 21.15
N GLY A 215 -19.57 -0.16 20.98
CA GLY A 215 -18.83 0.28 19.81
C GLY A 215 -19.03 -0.63 18.59
N GLN A 216 -18.45 -0.22 17.46
CA GLN A 216 -18.36 -1.03 16.23
C GLN A 216 -16.89 -1.32 15.89
N VAL A 217 -16.63 -2.41 15.18
CA VAL A 217 -15.27 -2.80 14.78
C VAL A 217 -15.09 -2.51 13.30
N TYR A 218 -14.24 -1.52 13.04
CA TYR A 218 -13.67 -1.28 11.72
C TYR A 218 -12.40 -2.11 11.58
N MET A 219 -12.35 -3.01 10.61
CA MET A 219 -11.14 -3.71 10.23
C MET A 219 -10.49 -3.04 9.02
N ASP A 220 -9.21 -2.75 9.10
CA ASP A 220 -8.41 -2.36 7.95
C ASP A 220 -8.03 -3.64 7.17
N GLY A 221 -8.52 -3.72 5.93
CA GLY A 221 -8.34 -4.87 5.05
C GLY A 221 -7.17 -4.74 4.07
N ALA A 222 -6.23 -3.82 4.30
CA ALA A 222 -5.01 -3.74 3.49
C ALA A 222 -4.23 -5.07 3.47
N ASN A 223 -4.26 -5.81 4.58
CA ASN A 223 -3.54 -7.07 4.78
C ASN A 223 -4.40 -8.31 4.44
N LEU A 224 -5.49 -8.15 3.67
CA LEU A 224 -6.42 -9.23 3.33
C LEU A 224 -5.76 -10.36 2.53
N ASN A 225 -4.64 -10.12 1.84
CA ASN A 225 -3.90 -11.16 1.11
C ASN A 225 -3.47 -12.33 2.02
N ALA A 226 -3.34 -12.10 3.32
CA ALA A 226 -3.05 -13.13 4.32
C ALA A 226 -4.29 -13.96 4.75
N LEU A 227 -5.51 -13.59 4.34
CA LEU A 227 -6.75 -14.20 4.86
C LEU A 227 -7.62 -14.86 3.78
N VAL A 228 -7.55 -14.43 2.51
CA VAL A 228 -8.46 -14.89 1.46
C VAL A 228 -8.49 -16.42 1.38
N GLY A 229 -9.70 -17.00 1.49
CA GLY A 229 -9.91 -18.46 1.43
C GLY A 229 -9.48 -19.23 2.69
N ILE A 230 -8.95 -18.56 3.71
CA ILE A 230 -8.52 -19.11 5.00
C ILE A 230 -9.43 -18.65 6.14
N SER A 231 -9.64 -17.33 6.28
CA SER A 231 -10.49 -16.73 7.31
C SER A 231 -11.33 -15.59 6.73
N ARG A 232 -12.40 -15.23 7.43
CA ARG A 232 -13.38 -14.22 6.98
C ARG A 232 -13.54 -13.13 8.05
N PRO A 233 -13.13 -11.88 7.79
CA PRO A 233 -13.28 -10.75 8.70
C PRO A 233 -14.65 -10.62 9.37
N GLY A 234 -15.74 -10.76 8.62
CA GLY A 234 -17.10 -10.69 9.15
C GLY A 234 -17.46 -11.82 10.14
N ARG A 235 -16.72 -12.95 10.10
CA ARG A 235 -16.84 -14.04 11.09
C ARG A 235 -15.91 -13.87 12.29
N ILE A 236 -14.83 -13.10 12.15
CA ILE A 236 -13.91 -12.76 13.25
C ILE A 236 -14.59 -11.78 14.22
N GLY A 237 -15.44 -10.89 13.69
CA GLY A 237 -16.17 -9.89 14.47
C GLY A 237 -16.05 -8.47 13.93
N ALA A 238 -15.48 -8.27 12.73
CA ALA A 238 -15.52 -6.98 12.07
C ALA A 238 -16.96 -6.63 11.64
N ASP A 239 -17.38 -5.39 11.86
CA ASP A 239 -18.66 -4.88 11.38
C ASP A 239 -18.54 -4.25 9.99
N VAL A 240 -17.38 -3.65 9.70
CA VAL A 240 -17.04 -3.04 8.41
C VAL A 240 -15.57 -3.19 8.12
N MET A 241 -15.21 -3.36 6.85
CA MET A 241 -13.82 -3.41 6.41
C MET A 241 -13.69 -2.84 5.00
N HIS A 242 -12.67 -2.03 4.74
CA HIS A 242 -12.30 -1.70 3.36
C HIS A 242 -11.39 -2.77 2.75
N MET A 243 -11.38 -2.88 1.42
CA MET A 243 -10.49 -3.79 0.70
C MET A 243 -9.67 -3.01 -0.30
N ASN A 244 -8.33 -3.06 -0.22
CA ASN A 244 -7.48 -2.50 -1.27
C ASN A 244 -7.47 -3.43 -2.48
N LEU A 245 -8.30 -3.15 -3.48
CA LEU A 245 -8.28 -3.91 -4.74
C LEU A 245 -6.94 -3.80 -5.48
N HIS A 246 -6.24 -2.69 -5.28
CA HIS A 246 -4.90 -2.39 -5.81
C HIS A 246 -3.74 -3.00 -4.99
N LYS A 247 -4.07 -3.81 -3.99
CA LYS A 247 -3.12 -4.65 -3.27
C LYS A 247 -3.54 -6.12 -3.45
N THR A 248 -4.60 -6.53 -2.76
CA THR A 248 -5.01 -7.94 -2.68
C THR A 248 -5.59 -8.47 -4.00
N PHE A 249 -6.23 -7.63 -4.81
CA PHE A 249 -7.02 -8.05 -5.98
C PHE A 249 -6.51 -7.47 -7.32
N ALA A 250 -5.19 -7.34 -7.43
CA ALA A 250 -4.43 -7.18 -8.66
C ALA A 250 -4.64 -5.90 -9.49
N ILE A 251 -5.41 -4.89 -9.04
CA ILE A 251 -5.37 -3.56 -9.67
C ILE A 251 -3.91 -3.03 -9.60
N PRO A 252 -3.34 -2.51 -10.68
CA PRO A 252 -1.94 -2.09 -10.70
C PRO A 252 -1.70 -0.87 -9.81
N HIS A 253 -0.54 -0.84 -9.16
CA HIS A 253 -0.14 0.27 -8.30
C HIS A 253 0.11 1.57 -9.05
N GLY A 254 0.44 1.49 -10.35
CA GLY A 254 0.51 2.64 -11.27
C GLY A 254 1.48 3.77 -10.89
N GLY A 255 2.46 3.50 -10.04
CA GLY A 255 3.38 4.51 -9.52
C GLY A 255 2.78 5.41 -8.43
N GLY A 256 1.66 5.01 -7.83
CA GLY A 256 0.97 5.79 -6.77
C GLY A 256 -0.55 5.93 -6.97
N GLY A 257 -1.15 5.11 -7.83
CA GLY A 257 -2.57 5.13 -8.17
C GLY A 257 -2.77 4.71 -9.63
N PRO A 258 -3.98 4.27 -10.02
CA PRO A 258 -5.24 4.39 -9.28
C PRO A 258 -5.47 3.28 -8.24
N GLY A 259 -6.42 3.52 -7.35
CA GLY A 259 -6.92 2.51 -6.41
C GLY A 259 -8.44 2.35 -6.48
N MET A 260 -8.93 1.33 -5.78
CA MET A 260 -10.31 1.17 -5.34
C MET A 260 -10.27 0.62 -3.91
N GLY A 261 -11.15 1.15 -3.06
CA GLY A 261 -11.26 0.79 -1.64
C GLY A 261 -12.69 0.45 -1.24
N PRO A 262 -13.37 -0.50 -1.91
CA PRO A 262 -14.73 -0.89 -1.55
C PRO A 262 -14.81 -1.29 -0.08
N ILE A 263 -15.97 -1.02 0.54
CA ILE A 263 -16.24 -1.42 1.92
C ILE A 263 -17.24 -2.56 1.96
N GLY A 264 -16.93 -3.62 2.70
CA GLY A 264 -17.88 -4.66 3.07
C GLY A 264 -18.42 -4.37 4.47
N VAL A 265 -19.72 -4.60 4.69
CA VAL A 265 -20.39 -4.32 5.95
C VAL A 265 -21.33 -5.44 6.40
N MET A 266 -21.50 -5.59 7.71
CA MET A 266 -22.51 -6.44 8.30
C MET A 266 -23.93 -5.89 8.05
N ALA A 267 -24.93 -6.76 8.16
CA ALA A 267 -26.29 -6.47 7.70
C ALA A 267 -26.93 -5.23 8.36
N HIS A 268 -26.59 -4.94 9.62
CA HIS A 268 -27.11 -3.76 10.33
C HIS A 268 -26.53 -2.43 9.84
N LEU A 269 -25.38 -2.45 9.15
CA LEU A 269 -24.74 -1.27 8.58
C LEU A 269 -25.11 -1.02 7.11
N ALA A 270 -25.58 -2.05 6.39
CA ALA A 270 -25.92 -1.97 4.97
C ALA A 270 -26.86 -0.80 4.58
N PRO A 271 -27.92 -0.48 5.36
CA PRO A 271 -28.82 0.62 5.02
C PRO A 271 -28.16 2.00 4.99
N PHE A 272 -26.97 2.16 5.60
CA PHE A 272 -26.27 3.43 5.70
C PHE A 272 -25.13 3.57 4.69
N LEU A 273 -24.84 2.54 3.89
CA LEU A 273 -23.80 2.59 2.85
C LEU A 273 -23.96 3.80 1.91
N PRO A 274 -22.86 4.28 1.30
CA PRO A 274 -22.90 5.41 0.37
C PRO A 274 -23.92 5.25 -0.75
N ASP A 275 -24.56 6.35 -1.13
CA ASP A 275 -25.49 6.46 -2.26
C ASP A 275 -25.01 7.59 -3.20
N HIS A 276 -25.76 7.92 -4.25
CA HIS A 276 -25.35 8.98 -5.17
C HIS A 276 -26.52 9.85 -5.64
N PRO A 277 -26.41 11.20 -5.61
CA PRO A 277 -27.53 12.09 -5.94
C PRO A 277 -27.97 12.04 -7.42
N MET A 278 -27.12 11.55 -8.32
CA MET A 278 -27.39 11.50 -9.76
C MET A 278 -27.86 10.14 -10.27
N VAL A 279 -27.73 9.07 -9.48
CA VAL A 279 -28.02 7.71 -9.91
C VAL A 279 -28.74 7.00 -8.77
N GLU A 280 -29.98 6.59 -9.01
CA GLU A 280 -30.78 5.85 -8.05
C GLU A 280 -30.32 4.40 -7.93
N GLY A 281 -30.51 3.80 -6.76
CA GLY A 281 -30.27 2.37 -6.54
C GLY A 281 -28.80 1.98 -6.39
N VAL A 282 -27.89 2.94 -6.17
CA VAL A 282 -26.47 2.64 -5.87
C VAL A 282 -26.34 1.86 -4.56
N ASN A 283 -27.16 2.21 -3.57
CA ASN A 283 -27.33 1.40 -2.35
C ASN A 283 -28.72 0.72 -2.36
N PRO A 284 -28.82 -0.56 -2.77
CA PRO A 284 -30.10 -1.27 -2.77
C PRO A 284 -30.64 -1.57 -1.36
N ALA A 285 -29.82 -1.47 -0.32
CA ALA A 285 -30.22 -1.68 1.07
C ALA A 285 -30.81 -0.41 1.72
N ALA A 286 -30.77 0.75 1.04
CA ALA A 286 -31.32 2.00 1.55
C ALA A 286 -32.85 1.90 1.73
N ARG A 287 -33.34 2.08 2.97
CA ARG A 287 -34.77 1.97 3.31
C ARG A 287 -35.47 3.34 3.39
N GLY A 288 -35.41 4.13 2.33
CA GLY A 288 -36.06 5.46 2.27
C GLY A 288 -35.61 6.46 3.34
N GLY A 289 -34.45 6.22 3.96
CA GLY A 289 -33.83 7.03 5.01
C GLY A 289 -32.38 7.40 4.69
N GLU A 290 -31.80 8.30 5.48
CA GLU A 290 -30.52 8.97 5.24
C GLU A 290 -29.32 7.99 5.21
N THR A 291 -28.81 7.70 4.02
CA THR A 291 -27.48 7.12 3.82
C THR A 291 -26.39 8.12 4.26
N VAL A 292 -25.12 7.73 4.19
CA VAL A 292 -24.01 8.68 4.40
C VAL A 292 -23.83 9.69 3.26
N GLY A 293 -24.66 9.60 2.20
CA GLY A 293 -24.52 10.40 0.99
C GLY A 293 -23.40 9.88 0.08
N ALA A 294 -22.82 10.78 -0.72
CA ALA A 294 -21.75 10.44 -1.66
C ALA A 294 -20.37 10.73 -1.07
N VAL A 295 -19.48 9.74 -1.13
CA VAL A 295 -18.07 9.84 -0.72
C VAL A 295 -17.11 9.97 -1.91
N SER A 296 -17.61 9.72 -3.12
CA SER A 296 -16.88 9.86 -4.38
C SER A 296 -17.77 10.53 -5.43
N ALA A 297 -17.15 11.18 -6.41
CA ALA A 297 -17.87 11.95 -7.44
C ALA A 297 -18.69 11.09 -8.42
N ALA A 298 -18.38 9.79 -8.51
CA ALA A 298 -19.10 8.83 -9.34
C ALA A 298 -19.68 7.71 -8.46
N PRO A 299 -20.85 7.15 -8.82
CA PRO A 299 -21.61 6.21 -7.98
C PRO A 299 -20.85 4.93 -7.61
N TRP A 300 -20.00 4.42 -8.49
CA TRP A 300 -19.15 3.24 -8.27
C TRP A 300 -17.65 3.57 -8.43
N GLY A 301 -17.26 4.79 -8.04
CA GLY A 301 -15.86 5.24 -8.07
C GLY A 301 -15.21 5.12 -9.46
N SER A 302 -14.01 4.54 -9.51
CA SER A 302 -13.27 4.27 -10.75
C SER A 302 -13.75 2.97 -11.39
N ALA A 303 -14.97 2.94 -11.90
CA ALA A 303 -15.62 1.70 -12.33
C ALA A 303 -14.85 0.92 -13.41
N SER A 304 -14.12 1.60 -14.29
CA SER A 304 -13.41 0.99 -15.43
C SER A 304 -12.25 0.06 -15.06
N ILE A 305 -11.74 0.12 -13.83
CA ILE A 305 -10.66 -0.75 -13.34
C ILE A 305 -11.16 -1.94 -12.49
N LEU A 306 -12.44 -1.97 -12.14
CA LEU A 306 -13.05 -3.10 -11.42
C LEU A 306 -13.02 -4.44 -12.19
N PRO A 307 -13.07 -4.48 -13.54
CA PRO A 307 -12.89 -5.72 -14.29
C PRO A 307 -11.60 -6.47 -13.97
N ILE A 308 -10.54 -5.78 -13.51
CA ILE A 308 -9.26 -6.41 -13.13
C ILE A 308 -9.49 -7.38 -11.97
N SER A 309 -10.03 -6.88 -10.86
CA SER A 309 -10.31 -7.68 -9.67
C SER A 309 -11.38 -8.74 -9.91
N TRP A 310 -12.41 -8.40 -10.70
CA TRP A 310 -13.41 -9.39 -11.12
C TRP A 310 -12.74 -10.55 -11.88
N THR A 311 -11.84 -10.26 -12.83
CA THR A 311 -11.14 -11.28 -13.62
C THR A 311 -10.21 -12.12 -12.74
N TYR A 312 -9.44 -11.50 -11.84
CA TYR A 312 -8.58 -12.19 -10.89
C TYR A 312 -9.36 -13.22 -10.06
N ILE A 313 -10.45 -12.79 -9.43
CA ILE A 313 -11.30 -13.66 -8.59
C ILE A 313 -11.91 -14.79 -9.44
N ARG A 314 -12.41 -14.47 -10.64
CA ARG A 314 -13.04 -15.44 -11.53
C ARG A 314 -12.09 -16.49 -12.08
N LEU A 315 -10.85 -16.12 -12.42
CA LEU A 315 -9.86 -17.04 -12.97
C LEU A 315 -9.27 -17.95 -11.90
N LEU A 316 -9.02 -17.43 -10.70
CA LEU A 316 -8.46 -18.22 -9.61
C LEU A 316 -9.50 -19.13 -8.95
N GLY A 317 -10.73 -18.65 -8.80
CA GLY A 317 -11.77 -19.31 -8.01
C GLY A 317 -11.34 -19.58 -6.57
N ASP A 318 -12.13 -20.37 -5.83
CA ASP A 318 -11.89 -20.61 -4.41
C ASP A 318 -10.53 -21.26 -4.12
N GLU A 319 -10.14 -22.26 -4.94
CA GLU A 319 -8.89 -22.99 -4.75
C GLU A 319 -7.66 -22.13 -5.06
N GLY A 320 -7.69 -21.38 -6.17
CA GLY A 320 -6.60 -20.50 -6.56
C GLY A 320 -6.41 -19.35 -5.58
N LEU A 321 -7.50 -18.74 -5.12
CA LEU A 321 -7.46 -17.66 -4.11
C LEU A 321 -6.89 -18.16 -2.77
N ARG A 322 -7.35 -19.32 -2.30
CA ARG A 322 -6.78 -19.95 -1.09
C ARG A 322 -5.29 -20.25 -1.28
N ARG A 323 -4.91 -20.77 -2.44
CA ARG A 323 -3.52 -21.12 -2.73
C ARG A 323 -2.63 -19.87 -2.78
N ALA A 324 -3.11 -18.78 -3.35
CA ALA A 324 -2.42 -17.49 -3.35
C ALA A 324 -2.06 -17.05 -1.93
N THR A 325 -3.05 -17.01 -1.02
CA THR A 325 -2.81 -16.68 0.39
C THR A 325 -1.81 -17.62 1.06
N GLN A 326 -1.93 -18.93 0.84
CA GLN A 326 -0.98 -19.91 1.41
C GLN A 326 0.46 -19.68 0.94
N VAL A 327 0.65 -19.36 -0.35
CA VAL A 327 1.98 -19.12 -0.92
C VAL A 327 2.54 -17.77 -0.48
N ALA A 328 1.70 -16.72 -0.34
CA ALA A 328 2.13 -15.45 0.21
C ALA A 328 2.70 -15.60 1.63
N VAL A 329 1.98 -16.33 2.50
CA VAL A 329 2.45 -16.64 3.87
C VAL A 329 3.70 -17.53 3.85
N LEU A 330 3.75 -18.53 2.97
CA LEU A 330 4.93 -19.39 2.80
C LEU A 330 6.17 -18.58 2.40
N ASN A 331 6.05 -17.71 1.41
CA ASN A 331 7.15 -16.92 0.87
C ASN A 331 7.69 -15.95 1.93
N ALA A 332 6.82 -15.31 2.71
CA ALA A 332 7.23 -14.43 3.79
C ALA A 332 7.98 -15.18 4.90
N ASN A 333 7.46 -16.33 5.32
CA ASN A 333 8.14 -17.17 6.31
C ASN A 333 9.45 -17.77 5.79
N TYR A 334 9.55 -18.06 4.49
CA TYR A 334 10.79 -18.49 3.86
C TYR A 334 11.88 -17.41 3.96
N ILE A 335 11.55 -16.17 3.60
CA ILE A 335 12.45 -15.02 3.72
C ILE A 335 12.84 -14.79 5.19
N ALA A 336 11.85 -14.70 6.09
CA ALA A 336 12.10 -14.49 7.51
C ALA A 336 13.04 -15.55 8.07
N LYS A 337 12.85 -16.82 7.71
CA LYS A 337 13.71 -17.91 8.15
C LYS A 337 15.13 -17.80 7.59
N ARG A 338 15.30 -17.49 6.30
CA ARG A 338 16.62 -17.31 5.67
C ARG A 338 17.40 -16.13 6.24
N LEU A 339 16.72 -15.06 6.64
CA LEU A 339 17.35 -13.86 7.18
C LEU A 339 17.60 -13.92 8.70
N SER A 340 16.90 -14.79 9.43
CA SER A 340 16.93 -14.84 10.90
C SER A 340 18.32 -15.06 11.54
N ASP A 341 19.26 -15.69 10.83
CA ASP A 341 20.64 -15.88 11.31
C ASP A 341 21.53 -14.63 11.11
N HIS A 342 21.06 -13.66 10.31
CA HIS A 342 21.81 -12.47 9.91
C HIS A 342 21.22 -11.19 10.49
N TYR A 343 19.89 -11.16 10.64
CA TYR A 343 19.12 -10.03 11.14
C TYR A 343 18.04 -10.49 12.12
N PRO A 344 17.77 -9.74 13.19
CA PRO A 344 16.62 -10.02 14.04
C PRO A 344 15.31 -9.83 13.26
N ILE A 345 14.43 -10.83 13.35
CA ILE A 345 13.02 -10.69 12.93
C ILE A 345 12.25 -10.12 14.12
N LEU A 346 11.75 -8.90 13.98
CA LEU A 346 11.31 -8.10 15.12
C LEU A 346 10.08 -8.69 15.83
N TYR A 347 9.09 -9.14 15.06
CA TYR A 347 7.85 -9.69 15.60
C TYR A 347 7.52 -11.02 14.95
N THR A 348 7.01 -11.96 15.75
CA THR A 348 6.51 -13.26 15.30
C THR A 348 5.29 -13.68 16.10
N GLY A 349 4.41 -14.49 15.51
CA GLY A 349 3.27 -15.09 16.20
C GLY A 349 3.66 -16.31 17.05
N LYS A 350 2.65 -17.01 17.59
CA LYS A 350 2.73 -18.08 18.62
C LYS A 350 3.64 -19.29 18.32
N ASN A 351 4.19 -19.42 17.13
CA ASN A 351 5.11 -20.50 16.76
C ASN A 351 6.38 -19.98 16.04
N GLY A 352 6.75 -18.71 16.24
CA GLY A 352 7.86 -18.09 15.53
C GLY A 352 7.60 -17.88 14.03
N LEU A 353 6.33 -17.84 13.63
CA LEU A 353 5.89 -17.64 12.24
C LEU A 353 5.30 -16.24 12.06
N VAL A 354 5.46 -15.71 10.86
CA VAL A 354 4.84 -14.46 10.41
C VAL A 354 3.63 -14.74 9.53
N ALA A 355 2.87 -13.70 9.18
CA ALA A 355 1.79 -13.76 8.21
C ALA A 355 2.34 -13.64 6.78
N HIS A 356 1.84 -12.71 5.97
CA HIS A 356 2.31 -12.45 4.60
C HIS A 356 3.52 -11.51 4.49
N GLU A 357 3.99 -10.97 5.60
CA GLU A 357 5.10 -10.01 5.65
C GLU A 357 5.89 -10.16 6.95
N CYS A 358 7.13 -9.68 6.99
CA CYS A 358 7.98 -9.70 8.18
C CYS A 358 8.76 -8.39 8.34
N ILE A 359 9.16 -8.06 9.57
CA ILE A 359 9.97 -6.88 9.89
C ILE A 359 11.38 -7.32 10.26
N VAL A 360 12.36 -6.77 9.55
CA VAL A 360 13.79 -6.95 9.79
C VAL A 360 14.32 -5.74 10.57
N ASP A 361 14.89 -5.98 11.75
CA ASP A 361 15.34 -4.93 12.66
C ASP A 361 16.80 -4.51 12.39
N PHE A 362 17.01 -3.26 11.99
CA PHE A 362 18.33 -2.70 11.75
C PHE A 362 18.82 -1.81 12.91
N ARG A 363 18.00 -1.57 13.95
CA ARG A 363 18.37 -0.67 15.06
C ARG A 363 19.64 -1.13 15.80
N PRO A 364 19.82 -2.42 16.16
CA PRO A 364 21.06 -2.87 16.80
C PRO A 364 22.29 -2.71 15.88
N LEU A 365 22.11 -2.89 14.56
CA LEU A 365 23.18 -2.72 13.58
C LEU A 365 23.57 -1.25 13.44
N LYS A 366 22.61 -0.34 13.46
CA LYS A 366 22.84 1.10 13.42
C LYS A 366 23.61 1.57 14.65
N GLU A 367 23.25 1.10 15.84
CA GLU A 367 23.96 1.44 17.09
C GLU A 367 25.44 0.99 17.06
N ASN A 368 25.73 -0.16 16.47
CA ASN A 368 27.08 -0.73 16.44
C ASN A 368 27.94 -0.20 15.29
N SER A 369 27.35 0.03 14.11
CA SER A 369 28.09 0.34 12.88
C SER A 369 27.95 1.80 12.42
N GLY A 370 26.90 2.50 12.86
CA GLY A 370 26.48 3.79 12.31
C GLY A 370 25.75 3.71 10.98
N ILE A 371 25.60 2.51 10.40
CA ILE A 371 24.87 2.29 9.15
C ILE A 371 23.37 2.31 9.41
N SER A 372 22.66 3.16 8.69
CA SER A 372 21.21 3.33 8.81
C SER A 372 20.45 2.39 7.89
N VAL A 373 19.14 2.25 8.12
CA VAL A 373 18.26 1.52 7.21
C VAL A 373 18.18 2.17 5.82
N GLU A 374 18.37 3.50 5.74
CA GLU A 374 18.42 4.21 4.46
C GLU A 374 19.64 3.81 3.65
N ASP A 375 20.80 3.62 4.28
CA ASP A 375 22.01 3.14 3.60
C ASP A 375 21.78 1.76 2.98
N VAL A 376 21.11 0.85 3.71
CA VAL A 376 20.73 -0.48 3.22
C VAL A 376 19.73 -0.36 2.06
N ALA A 377 18.72 0.50 2.20
CA ALA A 377 17.72 0.73 1.17
C ALA A 377 18.34 1.26 -0.14
N LYS A 378 19.29 2.21 -0.05
CA LYS A 378 20.01 2.70 -1.22
C LYS A 378 20.96 1.66 -1.79
N ARG A 379 21.61 0.86 -0.94
CA ARG A 379 22.51 -0.20 -1.38
C ARG A 379 21.77 -1.31 -2.13
N LEU A 380 20.54 -1.66 -1.75
CA LEU A 380 19.71 -2.60 -2.50
C LEU A 380 19.49 -2.22 -3.98
N VAL A 381 19.52 -0.93 -4.32
CA VAL A 381 19.44 -0.45 -5.71
C VAL A 381 20.64 -0.95 -6.52
N ASP A 382 21.83 -1.00 -5.92
CA ASP A 382 23.02 -1.55 -6.57
C ASP A 382 22.89 -3.06 -6.80
N TYR A 383 22.16 -3.75 -5.93
CA TYR A 383 21.78 -5.16 -6.08
C TYR A 383 20.60 -5.38 -7.05
N GLY A 384 20.05 -4.31 -7.63
CA GLY A 384 18.97 -4.36 -8.61
C GLY A 384 17.57 -4.52 -8.00
N PHE A 385 17.38 -4.11 -6.75
CA PHE A 385 16.09 -4.16 -6.06
C PHE A 385 15.58 -2.77 -5.67
N HIS A 386 14.27 -2.60 -5.72
CA HIS A 386 13.61 -1.56 -4.94
C HIS A 386 13.64 -1.97 -3.45
N ALA A 387 13.88 -1.02 -2.56
CA ALA A 387 13.88 -1.31 -1.12
C ALA A 387 12.49 -1.76 -0.63
N PRO A 388 12.42 -2.63 0.39
CA PRO A 388 11.18 -2.89 1.12
C PRO A 388 10.65 -1.63 1.81
N THR A 389 9.48 -1.73 2.46
CA THR A 389 8.90 -0.60 3.19
C THR A 389 9.83 -0.20 4.33
N MET A 390 10.22 1.06 4.35
CA MET A 390 11.28 1.56 5.22
C MET A 390 10.70 2.37 6.39
N SER A 391 11.19 2.11 7.60
CA SER A 391 10.89 2.88 8.83
C SER A 391 9.42 2.96 9.22
N PHE A 392 8.58 2.04 8.73
CA PHE A 392 7.18 1.90 9.10
C PHE A 392 6.82 0.40 9.18
N PRO A 393 6.05 -0.05 10.20
CA PRO A 393 5.51 0.73 11.32
C PRO A 393 6.54 1.07 12.41
N VAL A 394 7.74 0.48 12.36
CA VAL A 394 8.82 0.74 13.33
C VAL A 394 9.97 1.52 12.67
N PRO A 395 10.43 2.64 13.24
CA PRO A 395 11.57 3.40 12.72
C PRO A 395 12.83 2.54 12.60
N ASP A 396 13.67 2.82 11.61
CA ASP A 396 14.95 2.11 11.38
C ASP A 396 14.78 0.59 11.16
N THR A 397 13.69 0.17 10.50
CA THR A 397 13.43 -1.22 10.11
C THR A 397 13.03 -1.34 8.63
N LEU A 398 13.11 -2.56 8.09
CA LEU A 398 12.53 -2.89 6.77
C LEU A 398 11.39 -3.88 6.95
N MET A 399 10.23 -3.58 6.37
CA MET A 399 9.09 -4.49 6.29
C MET A 399 8.99 -5.10 4.89
N ILE A 400 9.11 -6.42 4.83
CA ILE A 400 9.26 -7.20 3.60
C ILE A 400 8.01 -8.04 3.34
N GLU A 401 7.34 -7.78 2.22
CA GLU A 401 6.21 -8.56 1.71
C GLU A 401 6.52 -9.08 0.29
N PRO A 402 6.79 -10.38 0.10
CA PRO A 402 7.15 -10.93 -1.22
C PRO A 402 5.96 -11.25 -2.13
N THR A 403 4.76 -11.38 -1.55
CA THR A 403 3.56 -11.93 -2.22
C THR A 403 3.71 -13.37 -2.71
N GLU A 404 2.63 -13.91 -3.26
CA GLU A 404 2.57 -15.23 -3.87
C GLU A 404 3.11 -15.30 -5.30
N SER A 405 3.31 -14.15 -5.94
CA SER A 405 3.63 -14.07 -7.38
C SER A 405 5.11 -14.31 -7.66
N GLU A 406 5.96 -14.20 -6.66
CA GLU A 406 7.40 -14.26 -6.81
C GLU A 406 7.93 -15.69 -6.71
N ALA A 407 8.76 -16.05 -7.67
CA ALA A 407 9.39 -17.37 -7.71
C ALA A 407 10.46 -17.49 -6.62
N LYS A 408 10.68 -18.71 -6.10
CA LYS A 408 11.71 -18.97 -5.08
C LYS A 408 13.09 -18.38 -5.43
N ARG A 409 13.50 -18.45 -6.70
CA ARG A 409 14.78 -17.89 -7.16
C ARG A 409 14.89 -16.36 -6.93
N GLU A 410 13.78 -15.64 -7.01
CA GLU A 410 13.75 -14.20 -6.79
C GLU A 410 13.78 -13.88 -5.29
N LEU A 411 13.09 -14.68 -4.47
CA LEU A 411 13.20 -14.63 -3.01
C LEU A 411 14.64 -14.90 -2.55
N ASP A 412 15.30 -15.90 -3.15
CA ASP A 412 16.70 -16.21 -2.90
C ASP A 412 17.61 -15.04 -3.26
N ARG A 413 17.42 -14.39 -4.43
CA ARG A 413 18.20 -13.21 -4.83
C ARG A 413 18.07 -12.06 -3.84
N LEU A 414 16.87 -11.77 -3.33
CA LEU A 414 16.68 -10.73 -2.30
C LEU A 414 17.37 -11.13 -0.99
N CYS A 415 17.20 -12.38 -0.55
CA CYS A 415 17.85 -12.87 0.67
C CYS A 415 19.37 -12.79 0.57
N ASP A 416 19.94 -13.25 -0.54
CA ASP A 416 21.38 -13.24 -0.76
C ASP A 416 21.92 -11.80 -0.87
N ALA A 417 21.16 -10.87 -1.46
CA ALA A 417 21.50 -9.44 -1.47
C ALA A 417 21.56 -8.87 -0.05
N LEU A 418 20.55 -9.13 0.79
CA LEU A 418 20.53 -8.69 2.18
C LEU A 418 21.64 -9.36 3.00
N ILE A 419 21.89 -10.66 2.81
CA ILE A 419 22.99 -11.36 3.50
C ILE A 419 24.36 -10.79 3.11
N SER A 420 24.55 -10.44 1.83
CA SER A 420 25.76 -9.77 1.36
C SER A 420 25.91 -8.39 2.00
N ILE A 421 24.82 -7.61 2.06
CA ILE A 421 24.79 -6.31 2.75
C ILE A 421 25.10 -6.47 4.26
N ARG A 422 24.65 -7.55 4.91
CA ARG A 422 25.02 -7.84 6.31
C ARG A 422 26.54 -7.97 6.46
N GLN A 423 27.21 -8.57 5.50
CA GLN A 423 28.67 -8.69 5.49
C GLN A 423 29.34 -7.32 5.24
N GLU A 424 28.80 -6.49 4.34
CA GLU A 424 29.28 -5.12 4.13
C GLU A 424 29.17 -4.30 5.44
N ILE A 425 28.08 -4.47 6.21
CA ILE A 425 27.92 -3.87 7.54
C ILE A 425 28.97 -4.42 8.52
N ALA A 426 29.22 -5.74 8.53
CA ALA A 426 30.22 -6.37 9.40
C ALA A 426 31.65 -5.87 9.11
N ASP A 427 31.95 -5.58 7.84
CA ASP A 427 33.23 -5.01 7.44
C ASP A 427 33.41 -3.59 8.01
N VAL A 428 32.34 -2.80 8.13
CA VAL A 428 32.35 -1.50 8.84
C VAL A 428 32.48 -1.70 10.36
N GLU A 429 31.71 -2.63 10.95
CA GLU A 429 31.76 -2.95 12.40
C GLU A 429 33.17 -3.37 12.85
N SER A 430 33.86 -4.16 12.02
CA SER A 430 35.22 -4.67 12.30
C SER A 430 36.34 -3.70 11.93
N GLY A 431 36.03 -2.59 11.26
CA GLY A 431 37.01 -1.61 10.78
C GLY A 431 37.79 -2.04 9.53
N LYS A 432 37.33 -3.07 8.81
CA LYS A 432 37.87 -3.46 7.51
C LYS A 432 37.48 -2.47 6.41
N ALA A 433 36.29 -1.87 6.50
CA ALA A 433 35.84 -0.78 5.65
C ALA A 433 35.81 0.55 6.43
N ASP A 434 36.03 1.66 5.73
CA ASP A 434 35.91 3.00 6.32
C ASP A 434 34.46 3.27 6.77
N LYS A 435 34.27 4.06 7.83
CA LYS A 435 32.93 4.33 8.40
C LYS A 435 32.08 5.27 7.56
N GLU A 436 32.72 6.21 6.86
CA GLU A 436 32.05 7.28 6.11
C GLU A 436 32.18 7.09 4.59
N ASN A 437 33.24 6.44 4.11
CA ASN A 437 33.48 6.19 2.69
C ASN A 437 33.49 4.68 2.38
N ASN A 438 32.29 4.10 2.30
CA ASN A 438 32.08 2.68 2.00
C ASN A 438 30.90 2.49 1.02
N LEU A 439 30.71 1.24 0.60
CA LEU A 439 29.65 0.86 -0.35
C LEU A 439 28.25 1.29 0.09
N LEU A 440 27.95 1.24 1.38
CA LEU A 440 26.63 1.53 1.94
C LEU A 440 26.34 3.05 1.98
N ARG A 441 27.34 3.86 2.37
CA ARG A 441 27.23 5.32 2.45
C ARG A 441 27.13 5.98 1.08
N ASN A 442 27.88 5.46 0.10
CA ASN A 442 27.96 6.04 -1.23
C ASN A 442 26.91 5.48 -2.21
N ALA A 443 26.11 4.50 -1.79
CA ALA A 443 25.01 4.00 -2.58
C ALA A 443 23.89 5.05 -2.73
N PRO A 444 23.17 5.07 -3.88
CA PRO A 444 23.34 4.19 -5.03
C PRO A 444 24.43 4.66 -6.00
N HIS A 445 25.09 3.73 -6.69
CA HIS A 445 26.19 4.03 -7.60
C HIS A 445 25.70 4.26 -9.04
N THR A 446 25.76 5.51 -9.52
CA THR A 446 25.32 5.87 -10.87
C THR A 446 26.36 5.52 -11.93
N HIS A 447 25.90 5.46 -13.19
CA HIS A 447 26.79 5.30 -14.34
C HIS A 447 27.73 6.51 -14.55
N HIS A 448 27.41 7.69 -14.03
CA HIS A 448 28.28 8.88 -14.13
C HIS A 448 29.63 8.68 -13.41
N LEU A 449 29.65 7.94 -12.30
CA LEU A 449 30.87 7.60 -11.56
C LEU A 449 31.83 6.72 -12.39
N LEU A 450 31.38 6.06 -13.47
CA LEU A 450 32.26 5.33 -14.40
C LEU A 450 33.07 6.26 -15.30
N LEU A 451 32.54 7.45 -15.59
CA LEU A 451 33.13 8.44 -16.48
C LEU A 451 34.17 9.32 -15.78
N GLN A 452 34.21 9.31 -14.45
CA GLN A 452 35.25 10.00 -13.67
C GLN A 452 36.63 9.36 -13.93
N GLY A 453 37.65 10.20 -14.13
CA GLY A 453 39.00 9.76 -14.51
C GLY A 453 39.65 8.87 -13.45
N ASP A 454 39.66 9.32 -12.20
CA ASP A 454 40.15 8.55 -11.05
C ASP A 454 38.98 8.02 -10.22
N TRP A 455 39.12 6.80 -9.69
CA TRP A 455 38.14 6.19 -8.82
C TRP A 455 38.39 6.62 -7.36
N PRO A 456 37.49 7.40 -6.73
CA PRO A 456 37.78 8.06 -5.45
C PRO A 456 37.49 7.17 -4.22
N HIS A 457 37.08 5.92 -4.42
CA HIS A 457 36.58 5.06 -3.35
C HIS A 457 37.57 3.95 -2.96
N PRO A 458 37.60 3.53 -1.68
CA PRO A 458 38.52 2.50 -1.17
C PRO A 458 38.09 1.05 -1.47
N TYR A 459 37.00 0.87 -2.22
CA TYR A 459 36.49 -0.40 -2.71
C TYR A 459 36.53 -0.41 -4.24
N SER A 460 36.37 -1.56 -4.89
CA SER A 460 36.44 -1.67 -6.35
C SER A 460 35.15 -1.24 -7.07
N LYS A 461 35.28 -0.88 -8.36
CA LYS A 461 34.11 -0.69 -9.24
C LYS A 461 33.26 -1.96 -9.32
N GLU A 462 33.87 -3.14 -9.26
CA GLU A 462 33.14 -4.41 -9.31
C GLU A 462 32.23 -4.58 -8.09
N GLU A 463 32.74 -4.31 -6.88
CA GLU A 463 31.93 -4.34 -5.65
C GLU A 463 30.80 -3.30 -5.68
N ALA A 464 31.03 -2.13 -6.28
CA ALA A 464 30.02 -1.08 -6.41
C ALA A 464 28.88 -1.48 -7.34
N TYR A 465 29.20 -1.91 -8.57
CA TYR A 465 28.23 -2.07 -9.66
C TYR A 465 27.70 -3.50 -9.85
N PHE A 466 28.49 -4.51 -9.47
CA PHE A 466 28.19 -5.92 -9.72
C PHE A 466 28.38 -6.79 -8.47
N PRO A 467 27.74 -6.44 -7.33
CA PRO A 467 27.88 -7.20 -6.09
C PRO A 467 27.32 -8.64 -6.18
N LEU A 468 26.48 -8.92 -7.18
CA LEU A 468 26.04 -10.27 -7.54
C LEU A 468 26.46 -10.58 -8.97
N HIS A 469 26.97 -11.79 -9.21
CA HIS A 469 27.38 -12.24 -10.55
C HIS A 469 26.25 -12.16 -11.59
N THR A 470 25.00 -12.37 -11.19
CA THR A 470 23.82 -12.32 -12.07
C THR A 470 23.56 -10.94 -12.64
N LEU A 471 24.05 -9.86 -12.03
CA LEU A 471 23.83 -8.48 -12.48
C LEU A 471 24.68 -8.11 -13.71
N ARG A 472 25.62 -8.96 -14.12
CA ARG A 472 26.45 -8.70 -15.31
C ARG A 472 25.68 -8.83 -16.63
N GLU A 473 24.57 -9.55 -16.63
CA GLU A 473 23.73 -9.77 -17.83
C GLU A 473 22.64 -8.70 -17.98
N ASP A 474 21.96 -8.36 -16.88
CA ASP A 474 20.92 -7.33 -16.84
C ASP A 474 21.07 -6.46 -15.57
N LYS A 475 21.61 -5.25 -15.77
CA LYS A 475 21.85 -4.26 -14.71
C LYS A 475 20.88 -3.11 -14.83
N TYR A 476 20.20 -2.80 -13.72
CA TYR A 476 19.51 -1.53 -13.55
C TYR A 476 20.53 -0.45 -13.16
N TRP A 477 20.48 0.67 -13.87
CA TRP A 477 21.33 1.83 -13.62
C TRP A 477 20.52 2.90 -12.92
N PRO A 478 20.82 3.20 -11.64
CA PRO A 478 20.14 4.30 -10.96
C PRO A 478 20.42 5.61 -11.72
N PRO A 479 19.38 6.39 -12.07
CA PRO A 479 19.52 7.58 -12.90
C PRO A 479 20.20 8.74 -12.15
N VAL A 480 20.15 8.72 -10.81
CA VAL A 480 20.71 9.75 -9.92
C VAL A 480 21.35 9.09 -8.70
N GLY A 481 22.25 9.83 -8.04
CA GLY A 481 22.86 9.42 -6.77
C GLY A 481 21.88 9.52 -5.62
N ARG A 482 22.40 9.55 -4.38
CA ARG A 482 21.56 9.70 -3.19
C ARG A 482 20.92 11.09 -3.18
N VAL A 483 19.60 11.13 -3.00
CA VAL A 483 18.81 12.36 -2.95
C VAL A 483 19.04 13.10 -1.62
N ASP A 484 19.24 14.42 -1.68
CA ASP A 484 19.25 15.28 -0.49
C ASP A 484 17.82 15.76 -0.18
N ASN A 485 17.17 15.05 0.73
CA ASN A 485 15.79 15.35 1.14
C ASN A 485 15.68 16.73 1.82
N VAL A 486 16.66 17.11 2.65
CA VAL A 486 16.62 18.35 3.44
C VAL A 486 16.81 19.56 2.54
N TYR A 487 17.67 19.47 1.52
CA TYR A 487 17.84 20.53 0.55
C TYR A 487 16.55 20.81 -0.22
N GLY A 488 15.85 19.77 -0.68
CA GLY A 488 14.60 19.88 -1.42
C GLY A 488 13.49 20.59 -0.62
N ASP A 489 13.33 20.23 0.65
CA ASP A 489 12.34 20.87 1.53
C ASP A 489 12.66 22.34 1.82
N ARG A 490 13.95 22.70 1.87
CA ARG A 490 14.40 24.09 2.09
C ARG A 490 14.34 24.96 0.84
N HIS A 491 14.39 24.36 -0.35
CA HIS A 491 14.43 25.04 -1.65
C HIS A 491 13.30 24.52 -2.55
N LEU A 492 12.05 24.71 -2.10
CA LEU A 492 10.88 24.14 -2.75
C LEU A 492 10.69 24.67 -4.17
N VAL A 493 10.89 23.80 -5.17
CA VAL A 493 10.60 24.06 -6.59
C VAL A 493 9.65 22.98 -7.10
N CYS A 494 8.40 23.36 -7.38
CA CYS A 494 7.32 22.44 -7.80
C CYS A 494 6.83 22.65 -9.24
N GLY A 495 7.56 23.43 -10.04
CA GLY A 495 7.37 23.54 -11.49
C GLY A 495 8.62 23.06 -12.22
N CYS A 496 8.53 22.81 -13.53
CA CYS A 496 9.72 22.48 -14.32
C CYS A 496 10.72 23.67 -14.26
N PRO A 497 11.91 23.51 -13.65
CA PRO A 497 12.90 24.58 -13.62
C PRO A 497 13.40 24.87 -15.04
N PRO A 498 13.96 26.07 -15.29
CA PRO A 498 14.57 26.41 -16.57
C PRO A 498 15.62 25.38 -17.01
N MET A 499 15.84 25.23 -18.32
CA MET A 499 16.81 24.26 -18.84
C MET A 499 18.22 24.51 -18.30
N GLU A 500 18.57 25.78 -18.07
CA GLU A 500 19.84 26.22 -17.49
C GLU A 500 20.09 25.66 -16.08
N ALA A 501 19.03 25.44 -15.30
CA ALA A 501 19.15 24.85 -13.97
C ALA A 501 19.49 23.35 -13.99
N TYR A 502 19.25 22.67 -15.13
CA TYR A 502 19.70 21.28 -15.33
C TYR A 502 21.15 21.18 -15.82
N GLU A 503 21.67 22.25 -16.45
CA GLU A 503 23.07 22.29 -16.92
C GLU A 503 24.04 22.43 -15.74
N GLU A 504 23.72 23.27 -14.74
CA GLU A 504 24.53 23.40 -13.51
C GLU A 504 24.48 22.14 -12.61
N ALA A 505 23.43 21.32 -12.71
CA ALA A 505 23.30 20.08 -11.92
C ALA A 505 24.01 18.86 -12.53
N ALA A 506 24.48 18.98 -13.77
CA ALA A 506 25.21 17.95 -14.51
C ALA A 506 26.75 18.14 -14.46
N GLU A 507 27.21 19.27 -13.94
CA GLU A 507 28.61 19.52 -13.52
C GLU A 507 28.84 19.08 -12.07
#